data_AF-A0A3D0JLF2-F1
#
_entry.id   AF-A0A3D0JLF2-F1
#
_cell.length_a   1.000
_cell.length_b   1.000
_cell.length_c   1.000
_cell.angle_alpha   90.00
_cell.angle_beta   90.00
_cell.angle_gamma   90.00
#
_symmetry.space_group_name_H-M   'P 1'
#
loop_
_entity.id
_entity.type
_entity.pdbx_description
1 polymer ?
#
loop_
_entity_poly.entity_id
_entity_poly.type
_entity_poly.pdbx_seq_one_letter_code
_entity_poly.pdbx_strand_id
1 'polypeptide(L)'
;MRDRNAQGMMAQLLAIGLTAIAIQPIIAYAPGSFLGAIAPVSITMVMAAFVFGLSMQMILGCGSGTLINAGSGNAIALVALPLFCLGSFVGTLLVPFAIESTPHIPVSLPALFGVQGSVGATVIGLIVIGLIAARYSQAPLWNRRLLTAAVILAGLAILHVLVAGQPWGVVYGLGLWVAKAAQGLGWDPATAAFWT
;
A
#
# COMPACT_ATOMS: atom_id res chain seq x y z
N MET A 1 5.26 -17.13 17.42
CA MET A 1 5.58 -15.99 18.32
C MET A 1 6.49 -16.43 19.48
N ARG A 2 7.58 -17.20 19.21
CA ARG A 2 8.42 -17.77 20.28
C ARG A 2 9.51 -16.81 20.77
N ASP A 3 9.95 -15.89 19.92
CA ASP A 3 10.86 -14.79 20.29
C ASP A 3 10.13 -13.47 20.09
N ARG A 4 9.96 -12.67 21.16
CA ARG A 4 9.45 -11.29 21.09
C ARG A 4 10.51 -10.38 20.46
N ASN A 5 10.84 -10.64 19.20
CA ASN A 5 11.87 -9.95 18.45
C ASN A 5 11.23 -8.87 17.54
N ALA A 6 11.33 -7.62 17.95
CA ALA A 6 10.78 -6.49 17.20
C ALA A 6 11.69 -5.95 16.08
N GLN A 7 12.86 -6.54 15.83
CA GLN A 7 13.85 -6.00 14.87
C GLN A 7 13.29 -5.77 13.47
N GLY A 8 12.55 -6.76 12.93
CA GLY A 8 11.95 -6.65 11.59
C GLY A 8 10.89 -5.55 11.53
N MET A 9 10.06 -5.45 12.57
CA MET A 9 9.03 -4.42 12.67
C MET A 9 9.66 -3.02 12.77
N MET A 10 10.72 -2.85 13.56
CA MET A 10 11.43 -1.57 13.68
C MET A 10 12.05 -1.13 12.35
N ALA A 11 12.64 -2.05 11.59
CA ALA A 11 13.18 -1.75 10.27
C ALA A 11 12.07 -1.32 9.29
N GLN A 12 10.90 -1.95 9.36
CA GLN A 12 9.75 -1.59 8.52
C GLN A 12 9.17 -0.22 8.90
N LEU A 13 9.05 0.10 10.20
CA LEU A 13 8.65 1.43 10.66
C LEU A 13 9.61 2.52 10.19
N LEU A 14 10.92 2.25 10.21
CA LEU A 14 11.94 3.16 9.70
C LEU A 14 11.82 3.37 8.18
N ALA A 15 11.63 2.29 7.41
CA ALA A 15 11.41 2.39 5.97
C ALA A 15 10.17 3.25 5.64
N ILE A 16 9.05 3.02 6.35
CA ILE A 16 7.81 3.79 6.18
C ILE A 16 8.03 5.26 6.57
N GLY A 17 8.73 5.53 7.67
CA GLY A 17 9.01 6.90 8.11
C GLY A 17 9.85 7.68 7.11
N LEU A 18 10.92 7.06 6.59
CA LEU A 18 11.80 7.69 5.59
C LEU A 18 11.06 7.97 4.28
N THR A 19 10.25 7.03 3.80
CA THR A 19 9.46 7.23 2.59
C THR A 19 8.35 8.26 2.79
N ALA A 20 7.68 8.28 3.95
CA ALA A 20 6.67 9.28 4.27
C ALA A 20 7.25 10.71 4.29
N ILE A 21 8.41 10.90 4.94
CA ILE A 21 9.08 12.20 5.03
C ILE A 21 9.55 12.70 3.65
N ALA A 22 9.97 11.81 2.75
CA ALA A 22 10.46 12.20 1.43
C ALA A 22 9.33 12.33 0.38
N ILE A 23 8.46 11.33 0.27
CA ILE A 23 7.48 11.23 -0.82
C ILE A 23 6.31 12.20 -0.62
N GLN A 24 5.79 12.35 0.60
CA GLN A 24 4.67 13.28 0.85
C GLN A 24 4.97 14.73 0.43
N PRO A 25 6.11 15.35 0.79
CA PRO A 25 6.41 16.70 0.32
C PRO A 25 6.70 16.75 -1.18
N ILE A 26 7.37 15.74 -1.76
CA ILE A 26 7.62 15.70 -3.21
C ILE A 26 6.30 15.78 -4.00
N ILE A 27 5.30 14.98 -3.60
CA ILE A 27 3.98 14.98 -4.24
C ILE A 27 3.27 16.33 -4.04
N ALA A 28 3.41 16.95 -2.88
CA ALA A 28 2.69 18.18 -2.57
C ALA A 28 3.27 19.45 -3.20
N TYR A 29 4.59 19.52 -3.38
CA TYR A 29 5.25 20.68 -3.99
C TYR A 29 5.30 20.62 -5.53
N ALA A 30 4.91 19.50 -6.13
CA ALA A 30 4.83 19.32 -7.58
C ALA A 30 3.45 18.77 -8.02
N PRO A 31 2.36 19.52 -7.79
CA PRO A 31 1.02 19.11 -8.19
C PRO A 31 0.92 19.03 -9.72
N GLY A 32 0.59 17.85 -10.26
CA GLY A 32 0.35 17.61 -11.68
C GLY A 32 1.46 16.84 -12.42
N SER A 33 2.69 16.76 -11.88
CA SER A 33 3.74 15.88 -12.42
C SER A 33 3.84 14.53 -11.69
N PHE A 34 3.40 14.48 -10.43
CA PHE A 34 3.33 13.27 -9.63
C PHE A 34 1.88 12.97 -9.22
N LEU A 35 1.39 11.77 -9.58
CA LEU A 35 0.05 11.32 -9.18
C LEU A 35 0.11 10.78 -7.76
N GLY A 36 -0.39 11.59 -6.81
CA GLY A 36 -0.65 11.14 -5.46
C GLY A 36 -1.91 10.28 -5.43
N ALA A 37 -1.78 9.02 -5.04
CA ALA A 37 -2.93 8.16 -4.75
C ALA A 37 -3.51 8.51 -3.36
N ILE A 38 -4.12 9.69 -3.28
CA ILE A 38 -4.76 10.21 -2.08
C ILE A 38 -6.17 9.61 -2.04
N ALA A 39 -6.31 8.46 -1.38
CA ALA A 39 -7.62 7.89 -1.09
C ALA A 39 -8.13 8.43 0.25
N PRO A 40 -9.38 8.89 0.34
CA PRO A 40 -9.93 9.35 1.60
C PRO A 40 -10.15 8.21 2.59
N VAL A 41 -9.96 8.50 3.88
CA VAL A 41 -10.25 7.53 4.95
C VAL A 41 -11.75 7.39 5.10
N SER A 42 -12.21 6.15 5.07
CA SER A 42 -13.61 5.77 4.84
C SER A 42 -13.92 4.47 5.61
N ILE A 43 -15.17 4.24 6.04
CA ILE A 43 -15.54 2.99 6.74
C ILE A 43 -15.37 1.79 5.81
N THR A 44 -15.70 1.96 4.52
CA THR A 44 -15.49 0.91 3.51
C THR A 44 -14.02 0.60 3.28
N MET A 45 -13.13 1.59 3.38
CA MET A 45 -11.69 1.36 3.34
C MET A 45 -11.23 0.49 4.52
N VAL A 46 -11.73 0.75 5.73
CA VAL A 46 -11.38 -0.03 6.93
C VAL A 46 -11.88 -1.47 6.81
N MET A 47 -13.12 -1.67 6.39
CA MET A 47 -13.71 -2.99 6.18
C MET A 47 -12.94 -3.77 5.09
N ALA A 48 -12.63 -3.11 3.97
CA ALA A 48 -11.83 -3.70 2.90
C ALA A 48 -10.41 -4.07 3.38
N ALA A 49 -9.77 -3.22 4.18
CA ALA A 49 -8.44 -3.49 4.75
C ALA A 49 -8.45 -4.73 5.67
N PHE A 50 -9.53 -4.94 6.44
CA PHE A 50 -9.68 -6.12 7.28
C PHE A 50 -9.84 -7.40 6.46
N VAL A 51 -10.74 -7.39 5.47
CA VAL A 51 -10.95 -8.53 4.56
C VAL A 51 -9.67 -8.86 3.79
N PHE A 52 -8.98 -7.82 3.31
CA PHE A 52 -7.68 -7.95 2.64
C PHE A 52 -6.62 -8.56 3.56
N GLY A 53 -6.52 -8.09 4.81
CA GLY A 53 -5.61 -8.62 5.81
C GLY A 53 -5.89 -10.09 6.15
N LEU A 54 -7.15 -10.48 6.32
CA LEU A 54 -7.54 -11.88 6.51
C LEU A 54 -7.14 -12.74 5.31
N SER A 55 -7.33 -12.22 4.10
CA SER A 55 -7.00 -12.91 2.86
C SER A 55 -5.49 -13.14 2.71
N MET A 56 -4.67 -12.18 3.13
CA MET A 56 -3.21 -12.35 3.14
C MET A 56 -2.75 -13.52 4.01
N GLN A 57 -3.43 -13.76 5.13
CA GLN A 57 -3.08 -14.88 6.00
C GLN A 57 -3.41 -16.22 5.36
N MET A 58 -4.52 -16.30 4.60
CA MET A 58 -4.92 -17.52 3.90
C MET A 58 -3.98 -17.87 2.74
N ILE A 59 -3.50 -16.86 2.00
CA ILE A 59 -2.66 -17.04 0.80
C ILE A 59 -1.15 -17.00 1.13
N LEU A 60 -0.79 -16.62 2.36
CA LEU A 60 0.59 -16.41 2.80
C LEU A 60 1.34 -15.38 1.95
N GLY A 61 0.63 -14.34 1.50
CA GLY A 61 1.17 -13.32 0.63
C GLY A 61 0.31 -12.06 0.55
N CYS A 62 0.97 -10.90 0.48
CA CYS A 62 0.36 -9.66 -0.02
C CYS A 62 0.39 -9.65 -1.57
N GLY A 63 -0.20 -8.65 -2.24
CA GLY A 63 -0.22 -8.60 -3.71
C GLY A 63 1.16 -8.76 -4.36
N SER A 64 2.19 -8.05 -3.89
CA SER A 64 3.57 -8.20 -4.39
C SER A 64 4.24 -9.51 -3.93
N GLY A 65 3.92 -9.98 -2.72
CA GLY A 65 4.39 -11.27 -2.21
C GLY A 65 3.87 -12.45 -3.04
N THR A 66 2.60 -12.41 -3.44
CA THR A 66 1.98 -13.40 -4.34
C THR A 66 2.68 -13.40 -5.69
N LEU A 67 3.02 -12.23 -6.25
CA LEU A 67 3.76 -12.12 -7.50
C LEU A 67 5.16 -12.77 -7.41
N ILE A 68 5.92 -12.46 -6.36
CA ILE A 68 7.27 -13.01 -6.15
C ILE A 68 7.21 -14.52 -5.90
N ASN A 69 6.28 -14.98 -5.06
CA ASN A 69 6.10 -16.41 -4.75
C ASN A 69 5.64 -17.21 -5.98
N ALA A 70 4.79 -16.63 -6.82
CA ALA A 70 4.41 -17.24 -8.09
C ALA A 70 5.65 -17.37 -9.00
N GLY A 71 6.49 -16.33 -9.07
CA GLY A 71 7.75 -16.36 -9.83
C GLY A 71 8.78 -17.37 -9.30
N SER A 72 8.75 -17.69 -8.01
CA SER A 72 9.61 -18.74 -7.43
C SER A 72 9.05 -20.16 -7.59
N GLY A 73 7.94 -20.34 -8.32
CA GLY A 73 7.33 -21.65 -8.59
C GLY A 73 6.38 -22.16 -7.50
N ASN A 74 5.91 -21.32 -6.57
CA ASN A 74 4.91 -21.75 -5.59
C ASN A 74 3.55 -21.96 -6.27
N ALA A 75 3.06 -23.20 -6.26
CA ALA A 75 1.80 -23.60 -6.87
C ALA A 75 0.58 -22.83 -6.32
N ILE A 76 0.56 -22.53 -5.03
CA ILE A 76 -0.55 -21.79 -4.40
C ILE A 76 -0.57 -20.35 -4.93
N ALA A 77 0.59 -19.70 -4.98
CA ALA A 77 0.71 -18.33 -5.46
C ALA A 77 0.41 -18.22 -6.97
N LEU A 78 0.80 -19.23 -7.75
CA LEU A 78 0.50 -19.32 -9.18
C LEU A 78 -1.01 -19.35 -9.46
N VAL A 79 -1.79 -20.07 -8.63
CA VAL A 79 -3.26 -20.10 -8.75
C VAL A 79 -3.91 -18.84 -8.16
N ALA A 80 -3.34 -18.29 -7.08
CA ALA A 80 -3.88 -17.09 -6.43
C ALA A 80 -3.68 -15.83 -7.27
N LEU A 81 -2.60 -15.72 -8.06
CA LEU A 81 -2.27 -14.52 -8.81
C LEU A 81 -3.35 -14.13 -9.85
N PRO A 82 -3.85 -15.02 -10.74
CA PRO A 82 -4.94 -14.70 -11.65
C PRO A 82 -6.23 -14.25 -10.94
N LEU A 83 -6.59 -14.93 -9.84
CA LEU A 83 -7.75 -14.58 -9.02
C LEU A 83 -7.57 -13.21 -8.36
N PHE A 84 -6.35 -12.87 -7.95
CA PHE A 84 -6.01 -11.57 -7.42
C PHE A 84 -6.13 -10.48 -8.50
N CYS A 85 -5.69 -10.73 -9.73
CA CYS A 85 -5.85 -9.80 -10.85
C CYS A 85 -7.34 -9.56 -11.16
N LEU A 86 -8.13 -10.64 -11.26
CA LEU A 86 -9.59 -10.56 -11.49
C LEU A 86 -10.29 -9.83 -10.35
N GLY A 87 -9.99 -10.17 -9.10
CA GLY A 87 -10.54 -9.53 -7.91
C GLY A 87 -10.17 -8.05 -7.83
N SER A 88 -8.95 -7.68 -8.22
CA SER A 88 -8.52 -6.27 -8.30
C SER A 88 -9.34 -5.50 -9.33
N PHE A 89 -9.58 -6.08 -10.52
CA PHE A 89 -10.44 -5.48 -11.54
C PHE A 89 -11.89 -5.34 -11.07
N VAL A 90 -12.50 -6.40 -10.54
CA VAL A 90 -13.86 -6.36 -9.98
C VAL A 90 -13.96 -5.33 -8.85
N GLY A 91 -12.92 -5.22 -8.02
CA GLY A 91 -12.82 -4.21 -6.98
C GLY A 91 -12.95 -2.80 -7.54
N THR A 92 -12.30 -2.47 -8.66
CA THR A 92 -12.43 -1.14 -9.29
C THR A 92 -13.87 -0.79 -9.68
N LEU A 93 -14.67 -1.80 -10.06
CA LEU A 93 -16.07 -1.63 -10.42
C LEU A 93 -16.99 -1.53 -9.20
N LEU A 94 -16.60 -2.17 -8.08
CA LEU A 94 -17.39 -2.19 -6.85
C LEU A 94 -17.16 -0.95 -5.96
N VAL A 95 -16.02 -0.28 -6.11
CA VAL A 95 -15.66 0.91 -5.30
C VAL A 95 -16.73 2.02 -5.36
N PRO A 96 -17.28 2.42 -6.52
CA PRO A 96 -18.32 3.46 -6.57
C PRO A 96 -19.57 3.07 -5.78
N PHE A 97 -20.05 1.83 -5.95
CA PHE A 97 -21.20 1.30 -5.22
C PHE A 97 -20.94 1.19 -3.71
N ALA A 98 -19.73 0.78 -3.31
CA ALA A 98 -19.35 0.69 -1.91
C ALA A 98 -19.32 2.08 -1.25
N ILE A 99 -18.82 3.11 -1.95
CA ILE A 99 -18.78 4.47 -1.42
C ILE A 99 -20.20 5.06 -1.32
N GLU A 100 -21.06 4.84 -2.32
CA GLU A 100 -22.44 5.34 -2.31
C GLU A 100 -23.29 4.73 -1.19
N SER A 101 -23.09 3.43 -0.92
CA SER A 101 -23.80 2.72 0.17
C SER A 101 -23.35 3.11 1.58
N THR A 102 -22.27 3.89 1.73
CA THR A 102 -21.77 4.36 3.03
C THR A 102 -21.45 5.86 2.99
N PRO A 103 -22.39 6.74 3.36
CA PRO A 103 -22.16 8.17 3.44
C PRO A 103 -21.37 8.50 4.72
N HIS A 104 -20.05 8.35 4.68
CA HIS A 104 -19.14 8.94 5.67
C HIS A 104 -18.38 10.10 5.02
N ILE A 105 -18.08 11.14 5.81
CA ILE A 105 -17.27 12.27 5.34
C ILE A 105 -15.86 11.73 5.05
N PRO A 106 -15.39 11.74 3.79
CA PRO A 106 -14.03 11.34 3.46
C PRO A 106 -13.03 12.27 4.15
N VAL A 107 -12.31 11.76 5.14
CA VAL A 107 -11.30 12.54 5.88
C VAL A 107 -9.94 12.32 5.23
N SER A 108 -9.44 13.33 4.51
CA SER A 108 -8.06 13.35 4.02
C SER A 108 -7.21 14.25 4.94
N LEU A 109 -6.27 13.65 5.67
CA LEU A 109 -5.36 14.38 6.56
C LEU A 109 -4.59 15.52 5.85
N PRO A 110 -4.10 15.36 4.61
CA PRO A 110 -3.43 16.45 3.90
C PRO A 110 -4.33 17.66 3.62
N ALA A 111 -5.64 17.46 3.44
CA ALA A 111 -6.60 18.54 3.19
C ALA A 111 -7.01 19.28 4.47
N LEU A 112 -6.96 18.61 5.63
CA LEU A 112 -7.38 19.19 6.91
C LEU A 112 -6.22 19.82 7.71
N PHE A 113 -5.03 19.22 7.66
CA PHE A 113 -3.86 19.62 8.47
C PHE A 113 -2.67 20.10 7.64
N GLY A 114 -2.83 20.16 6.31
CA GLY A 114 -1.73 20.43 5.40
C GLY A 114 -0.70 19.30 5.34
N VAL A 115 0.23 19.42 4.40
CA VAL A 115 1.28 18.42 4.14
C VAL A 115 2.15 18.23 5.36
N GLN A 116 2.56 19.32 6.01
CA GLN A 116 3.41 19.28 7.20
C GLN A 116 2.71 18.62 8.39
N GLY A 117 1.42 18.90 8.60
CA GLY A 117 0.62 18.26 9.66
C GLY A 117 0.40 16.77 9.41
N SER A 118 0.15 16.36 8.16
CA SER A 118 0.00 14.94 7.81
C SER A 118 1.30 14.14 7.96
N VAL A 119 2.46 14.70 7.59
CA VAL A 119 3.77 14.07 7.83
C VAL A 119 4.04 13.97 9.33
N GLY A 120 3.78 15.05 10.09
CA GLY A 120 3.94 15.06 11.54
C GLY A 120 3.10 13.98 12.22
N ALA A 121 1.83 13.85 11.85
CA ALA A 121 0.94 12.81 12.37
C ALA A 121 1.45 11.39 12.07
N THR A 122 1.90 11.13 10.84
CA THR A 122 2.48 9.84 10.44
C THR A 122 3.72 9.51 11.27
N VAL A 123 4.67 10.45 11.40
CA VAL A 123 5.90 10.23 12.16
C VAL A 123 5.60 10.01 13.65
N ILE A 124 4.71 10.79 14.24
CA ILE A 124 4.28 10.59 15.64
C ILE A 124 3.65 9.21 15.83
N GLY A 125 2.75 8.81 14.93
CA GLY A 125 2.12 7.48 14.97
C GLY A 125 3.15 6.34 14.90
N LEU A 126 4.12 6.45 13.99
CA LEU A 126 5.21 5.47 13.85
C LEU A 126 6.11 5.44 15.09
N ILE A 127 6.42 6.59 15.70
CA ILE A 127 7.19 6.66 16.94
C ILE A 127 6.43 6.00 18.08
N VAL A 128 5.13 6.28 18.24
CA VAL A 128 4.31 5.65 19.30
C VAL A 128 4.28 4.14 19.13
N ILE A 129 4.03 3.64 17.92
CA ILE A 129 4.04 2.19 17.64
C ILE A 129 5.44 1.60 17.89
N GLY A 130 6.50 2.29 17.46
CA GLY A 130 7.89 1.88 17.69
C GLY A 130 8.26 1.84 19.18
N LEU A 131 7.76 2.78 19.99
CA LEU A 131 7.94 2.79 21.44
C LEU A 131 7.18 1.64 22.11
N ILE A 132 5.94 1.38 21.70
CA ILE A 132 5.17 0.23 22.18
C ILE A 132 5.90 -1.07 21.84
N ALA A 133 6.34 -1.23 20.59
CA ALA A 133 7.15 -2.35 20.13
C ALA A 133 8.43 -2.54 20.96
N ALA A 134 9.14 -1.44 21.22
CA ALA A 134 10.35 -1.41 22.03
C ALA A 134 10.10 -1.92 23.46
N ARG A 135 8.97 -1.53 24.07
CA ARG A 135 8.59 -1.94 25.43
C ARG A 135 8.28 -3.43 25.54
N TYR A 136 7.72 -4.05 24.49
CA TYR A 136 7.37 -5.47 24.50
C TYR A 136 8.46 -6.39 23.96
N SER A 137 9.49 -5.83 23.31
CA SER A 137 10.60 -6.61 22.76
C SER A 137 11.55 -7.10 23.86
N GLN A 138 12.00 -8.34 23.71
CA GLN A 138 13.00 -8.96 24.59
C GLN A 138 14.38 -9.07 23.90
N ALA A 139 14.44 -8.73 22.62
CA ALA A 139 15.65 -8.73 21.79
C ALA A 139 16.15 -7.29 21.54
N PRO A 140 17.44 -7.09 21.19
CA PRO A 140 17.93 -5.78 20.77
C PRO A 140 17.14 -5.28 19.56
N LEU A 141 16.66 -4.04 19.56
CA LEU A 141 15.71 -3.58 18.52
C LEU A 141 16.40 -3.19 17.22
N TRP A 142 17.71 -2.90 17.26
CA TRP A 142 18.48 -2.43 16.11
C TRP A 142 19.35 -3.55 15.57
N ASN A 143 19.00 -4.00 14.36
CA ASN A 143 19.83 -4.90 13.58
C ASN A 143 20.42 -4.12 12.41
N ARG A 144 21.75 -3.97 12.37
CA ARG A 144 22.43 -3.18 11.34
C ARG A 144 22.04 -3.62 9.92
N ARG A 145 21.91 -4.94 9.67
CA ARG A 145 21.57 -5.47 8.34
C ARG A 145 20.15 -5.09 7.91
N LEU A 146 19.20 -5.18 8.84
CA LEU A 146 17.80 -4.82 8.55
C LEU A 146 17.62 -3.31 8.40
N LEU A 147 18.35 -2.51 9.18
CA LEU A 147 18.35 -1.06 9.05
C LEU A 147 18.96 -0.62 7.73
N THR A 148 20.10 -1.21 7.33
CA THR A 148 20.67 -0.92 6.00
C THR A 148 19.71 -1.32 4.87
N ALA A 149 19.04 -2.47 4.99
CA ALA A 149 18.04 -2.88 4.00
C ALA A 149 16.85 -1.90 3.95
N ALA A 150 16.36 -1.44 5.10
CA ALA A 150 15.28 -0.46 5.19
C ALA A 150 15.66 0.89 4.53
N VAL A 151 16.88 1.38 4.79
CA VAL A 151 17.37 2.63 4.19
C VAL A 151 17.54 2.49 2.67
N ILE A 152 18.12 1.38 2.20
CA ILE A 152 18.27 1.12 0.76
C ILE A 152 16.90 1.02 0.09
N LEU A 153 15.96 0.28 0.68
CA LEU A 153 14.59 0.16 0.18
C LEU A 153 13.87 1.52 0.12
N ALA A 154 14.01 2.35 1.16
CA ALA A 154 13.45 3.69 1.16
C ALA A 154 14.05 4.56 0.05
N GLY A 155 15.37 4.52 -0.13
CA GLY A 155 16.05 5.24 -1.20
C GLY A 155 15.60 4.79 -2.60
N LEU A 156 15.48 3.48 -2.81
CA LEU A 156 14.95 2.92 -4.06
C LEU A 156 13.49 3.31 -4.30
N ALA A 157 12.65 3.34 -3.27
CA ALA A 157 11.27 3.78 -3.37
C ALA A 157 11.18 5.26 -3.76
N ILE A 158 12.01 6.13 -3.17
CA ILE A 158 12.07 7.56 -3.52
C ILE A 158 12.51 7.71 -4.98
N LEU A 159 13.57 7.00 -5.41
CA LEU A 159 14.02 7.02 -6.79
C LEU A 159 12.95 6.53 -7.76
N HIS A 160 12.20 5.47 -7.39
CA HIS A 160 11.08 4.99 -8.18
C HIS A 160 10.02 6.07 -8.37
N VAL A 161 9.62 6.79 -7.32
CA VAL A 161 8.65 7.88 -7.45
C VAL A 161 9.16 8.96 -8.40
N LEU A 162 10.43 9.37 -8.25
CA LEU A 162 11.04 10.39 -9.09
C LEU A 162 11.08 10.00 -10.58
N VAL A 163 11.24 8.71 -10.89
CA VAL A 163 11.30 8.20 -12.27
C VAL A 163 9.91 7.89 -12.83
N ALA A 164 9.06 7.22 -12.05
CA ALA A 164 7.78 6.67 -12.51
C ALA A 164 6.61 7.65 -12.35
N GLY A 165 6.80 8.77 -11.65
CA GLY A 165 5.73 9.76 -11.42
C GLY A 165 4.68 9.33 -10.39
N GLN A 166 4.81 8.15 -9.77
CA GLN A 166 3.79 7.57 -8.91
C GLN A 166 4.40 6.72 -7.78
N PRO A 167 3.75 6.65 -6.60
CA PRO A 167 4.30 5.98 -5.42
C PRO A 167 4.23 4.44 -5.44
N TRP A 168 3.29 3.85 -6.17
CA TRP A 168 3.21 2.39 -6.37
C TRP A 168 2.50 2.05 -7.69
N GLY A 169 3.03 1.09 -8.45
CA GLY A 169 2.46 0.66 -9.74
C GLY A 169 2.14 -0.83 -9.86
N VAL A 170 2.79 -1.69 -9.07
CA VAL A 170 2.75 -3.15 -9.29
C VAL A 170 1.34 -3.72 -9.16
N VAL A 171 0.63 -3.38 -8.08
CA VAL A 171 -0.73 -3.91 -7.83
C VAL A 171 -1.75 -3.32 -8.81
N TYR A 172 -1.60 -2.05 -9.20
CA TYR A 172 -2.45 -1.44 -10.23
C TYR A 172 -2.23 -2.10 -11.60
N GLY A 173 -0.99 -2.45 -11.94
CA GLY A 173 -0.67 -3.13 -13.19
C GLY A 173 -1.39 -4.47 -13.35
N LEU A 174 -1.58 -5.22 -12.26
CA LEU A 174 -2.29 -6.50 -12.28
C LEU A 174 -3.78 -6.34 -12.65
N GLY A 175 -4.45 -5.33 -12.08
CA GLY A 175 -5.83 -4.99 -12.44
C GLY A 175 -5.95 -4.42 -13.86
N LEU A 176 -4.99 -3.58 -14.28
CA LEU A 176 -4.96 -3.00 -15.62
C LEU A 176 -4.82 -4.06 -16.72
N TRP A 177 -4.05 -5.12 -16.47
CA TRP A 177 -3.89 -6.21 -17.44
C TRP A 177 -5.23 -6.92 -17.70
N VAL A 178 -5.99 -7.16 -16.63
CA VAL A 178 -7.36 -7.73 -16.75
C VAL A 178 -8.31 -6.75 -17.42
N ALA A 179 -8.25 -5.46 -17.09
CA ALA A 179 -9.05 -4.43 -17.74
C ALA A 179 -8.80 -4.40 -19.26
N LYS A 180 -7.53 -4.48 -19.69
CA LYS A 180 -7.17 -4.56 -21.11
C LYS A 180 -7.64 -5.85 -21.79
N ALA A 181 -7.58 -6.98 -21.08
CA ALA A 181 -8.11 -8.24 -21.59
C ALA A 181 -9.64 -8.16 -21.76
N ALA A 182 -10.35 -7.59 -20.79
CA ALA A 182 -11.78 -7.35 -20.86
C ALA A 182 -12.15 -6.38 -21.99
N GLN A 183 -11.36 -5.33 -22.19
CA GLN A 183 -11.51 -4.40 -23.32
C GLN A 183 -11.37 -5.12 -24.67
N GLY A 184 -10.39 -6.02 -24.79
CA GLY A 184 -10.24 -6.88 -25.97
C GLY A 184 -11.42 -7.83 -26.22
N LEU A 185 -12.19 -8.14 -25.18
CA LEU A 185 -13.42 -8.94 -25.24
C LEU A 185 -14.70 -8.09 -25.47
N GLY A 186 -14.55 -6.78 -25.66
CA GLY A 186 -15.66 -5.87 -25.95
C GLY A 186 -16.24 -5.13 -24.74
N TRP A 187 -15.59 -5.18 -23.57
CA TRP A 187 -15.96 -4.33 -22.43
C TRP A 187 -15.50 -2.89 -22.66
N ASP A 188 -16.38 -1.92 -22.41
CA ASP A 188 -16.06 -0.50 -22.59
C ASP A 188 -15.59 0.14 -21.26
N PRO A 189 -14.33 0.59 -21.17
CA PRO A 189 -13.81 1.28 -19.98
C PRO A 189 -14.57 2.56 -19.64
N ALA A 190 -15.20 3.20 -20.62
CA ALA A 190 -15.96 4.43 -20.40
C ALA A 190 -17.21 4.22 -19.53
N THR A 191 -17.63 2.97 -19.34
CA THR A 191 -18.77 2.62 -18.49
C THR A 191 -18.44 2.58 -17.00
N ALA A 192 -17.15 2.60 -16.63
CA ALA A 192 -16.71 2.46 -15.25
C ALA A 192 -16.03 3.74 -14.74
N ALA A 193 -16.62 4.35 -13.71
CA ALA A 193 -16.16 5.61 -13.10
C ALA A 193 -14.70 5.60 -12.59
N PHE A 194 -14.10 4.42 -12.39
CA PHE A 194 -12.69 4.29 -11.99
C PHE A 194 -11.72 4.39 -13.18
N TRP A 195 -12.16 4.03 -14.39
CA TRP A 195 -11.32 3.92 -15.60
C TRP A 195 -11.49 5.08 -16.59
N THR A 196 -12.47 5.96 -16.33
CA THR A 196 -12.69 7.26 -17.00
C THR A 196 -11.93 8.38 -16.32
#